data_AF-A0A1H9M2P9-F1
#
_entry.id   AF-A0A1H9M2P9-F1
#
_cell.length_a   1.000
_cell.length_b   1.000
_cell.length_c   1.000
_cell.angle_alpha   90.00
_cell.angle_beta   90.00
_cell.angle_gamma   90.00
#
_symmetry.space_group_name_H-M   'P 1'
#
loop_
_entity.id
_entity.type
_entity.pdbx_description
1 polymer ?
#
loop_
_entity_poly.entity_id
_entity_poly.type
_entity_poly.pdbx_seq_one_letter_code
_entity_poly.pdbx_strand_id
1 'polypeptide(L)'
;MNKKTILLILIAITAAVTYYLYEEPLPIEKRAVVEADLAAQPDKYPATPVWWSDGGILAIGMLPREGGEKRNDSAKEICQILWKHNVNKTVVEVYDILQIQKSDEWELIGAADCRRKAP
;
A
#
# COMPACT_ATOMS: atom_id res chain seq x y z
N MET A 1 -24.08 -17.71 35.64
CA MET A 1 -22.85 -17.50 34.87
C MET A 1 -21.83 -16.80 35.77
N ASN A 2 -20.66 -17.41 36.03
CA ASN A 2 -19.66 -16.88 36.98
C ASN A 2 -18.77 -15.82 36.30
N LYS A 3 -18.24 -14.85 37.06
CA LYS A 3 -17.24 -13.86 36.61
C LYS A 3 -16.07 -14.52 35.86
N LYS A 4 -15.61 -15.69 36.32
CA LYS A 4 -14.56 -16.49 35.65
C LYS A 4 -14.98 -16.98 34.26
N THR A 5 -16.24 -17.40 34.09
CA THR A 5 -16.79 -17.85 32.81
C THR A 5 -16.89 -16.70 31.82
N ILE A 6 -17.35 -15.53 32.27
CA ILE A 6 -17.44 -14.32 31.45
C ILE A 6 -16.05 -13.90 30.96
N LEU A 7 -15.04 -13.93 31.84
CA LEU A 7 -13.66 -13.59 31.48
C LEU A 7 -13.09 -14.53 30.40
N LEU A 8 -13.33 -15.84 30.53
CA LEU A 8 -12.86 -16.82 29.53
C LEU A 8 -13.53 -16.60 28.17
N ILE A 9 -14.83 -16.30 28.15
CA ILE A 9 -15.56 -15.98 26.90
C ILE A 9 -14.97 -14.73 26.26
N LEU A 10 -14.71 -13.68 27.04
CA LEU A 10 -14.09 -12.45 26.52
C LEU A 10 -12.72 -12.72 25.90
N ILE A 11 -11.86 -13.48 26.57
CA ILE A 11 -10.54 -13.85 26.03
C ILE A 11 -10.69 -14.65 24.73
N ALA A 12 -11.60 -15.62 24.69
CA ALA A 12 -11.84 -16.44 23.51
C ALA A 12 -12.34 -15.59 22.32
N ILE A 13 -13.26 -14.65 22.56
CA ILE A 13 -13.76 -13.73 21.52
C ILE A 13 -12.64 -12.83 21.03
N THR A 14 -11.85 -12.22 21.92
CA THR A 14 -10.73 -11.36 21.53
C THR A 14 -9.71 -12.12 20.70
N ALA A 15 -9.32 -13.33 21.12
CA ALA A 15 -8.38 -14.16 20.35
C ALA A 15 -8.95 -14.52 18.96
N ALA A 16 -10.23 -14.87 18.88
CA ALA A 16 -10.89 -15.19 17.62
C ALA A 16 -10.95 -13.98 16.68
N VAL A 17 -11.30 -12.80 17.19
CA VAL A 17 -11.34 -11.56 16.40
C VAL A 17 -9.95 -11.18 15.91
N THR A 18 -8.94 -11.22 16.78
CA THR A 18 -7.55 -10.94 16.38
C THR A 18 -7.07 -11.90 15.30
N TYR A 19 -7.34 -13.20 15.44
CA TYR A 19 -6.98 -14.18 14.42
C TYR A 19 -7.69 -13.93 13.09
N TYR A 20 -8.97 -13.57 13.13
CA TYR A 20 -9.76 -13.28 11.93
C TYR A 20 -9.31 -12.03 11.18
N LEU A 21 -8.85 -11.00 11.91
CA LEU A 21 -8.38 -9.73 11.33
C LEU A 21 -6.88 -9.73 11.01
N TYR A 22 -6.15 -10.79 11.37
CA TYR A 22 -4.72 -10.84 11.15
C TYR A 22 -4.42 -10.99 9.65
N GLU A 23 -3.71 -10.01 9.09
CA GLU A 23 -3.12 -10.08 7.76
C GLU A 23 -1.61 -10.23 7.90
N GLU A 24 -1.04 -11.26 7.28
CA GLU A 24 0.41 -11.41 7.23
C GLU A 24 1.04 -10.19 6.55
N PRO A 25 2.13 -9.61 7.06
CA PRO A 25 2.84 -8.53 6.38
C PRO A 25 3.39 -8.95 5.01
N LEU A 26 3.53 -8.01 4.07
CA LEU A 26 4.24 -8.26 2.81
C LEU A 26 5.73 -8.47 3.13
N PRO A 27 6.36 -9.58 2.68
CA PRO A 27 7.78 -9.84 2.94
C PRO A 27 8.69 -8.72 2.45
N ILE A 28 9.79 -8.47 3.17
CA ILE A 28 10.73 -7.38 2.87
C ILE A 28 11.38 -7.59 1.50
N GLU A 29 11.66 -8.83 1.13
CA GLU A 29 12.27 -9.19 -0.16
C GLU A 29 11.36 -8.79 -1.32
N LYS A 30 10.04 -8.94 -1.16
CA LYS A 30 9.05 -8.53 -2.16
C LYS A 30 8.95 -7.01 -2.28
N ARG A 31 9.07 -6.28 -1.16
CA ARG A 31 9.12 -4.82 -1.17
C ARG A 31 10.37 -4.34 -1.90
N ALA A 32 11.54 -4.88 -1.54
CA ALA A 32 12.82 -4.48 -2.10
C ALA A 32 12.92 -4.69 -3.63
N VAL A 33 12.41 -5.80 -4.17
CA VAL A 33 12.44 -6.03 -5.64
C VAL A 33 11.52 -5.07 -6.40
N VAL A 34 10.39 -4.68 -5.82
CA VAL A 34 9.48 -3.68 -6.41
C VAL A 34 10.12 -2.30 -6.36
N GLU A 35 10.72 -1.92 -5.23
CA GLU A 35 11.45 -0.66 -5.07
C GLU A 35 12.60 -0.54 -6.07
N ALA A 36 13.36 -1.62 -6.30
CA ALA A 36 14.41 -1.67 -7.30
C ALA A 36 13.89 -1.47 -8.74
N ASP A 37 12.77 -2.09 -9.11
CA ASP A 37 12.15 -1.92 -10.43
C ASP A 37 11.61 -0.49 -10.64
N LEU A 38 11.13 0.17 -9.58
CA LEU A 38 10.71 1.56 -9.62
C LEU A 38 11.92 2.51 -9.71
N ALA A 39 12.97 2.26 -8.92
CA ALA A 39 14.21 3.03 -8.94
C ALA A 39 14.95 2.95 -10.29
N ALA A 40 14.75 1.88 -11.06
CA ALA A 40 15.26 1.75 -12.42
C ALA A 40 14.57 2.71 -13.43
N GLN A 41 13.52 3.43 -13.02
CA GLN A 41 12.76 4.35 -13.86
C GLN A 41 12.63 5.75 -13.21
N PRO A 42 13.75 6.43 -12.89
CA PRO A 42 13.75 7.66 -12.11
C PRO A 42 13.01 8.82 -12.80
N ASP A 43 12.97 8.83 -14.13
CA ASP A 43 12.24 9.85 -14.92
C ASP A 43 10.73 9.76 -14.71
N LYS A 44 10.21 8.55 -14.44
CA LYS A 44 8.78 8.31 -14.19
C LYS A 44 8.45 8.37 -12.70
N TYR A 45 9.30 7.79 -11.87
CA TYR A 45 9.10 7.65 -10.43
C TYR A 45 10.24 8.35 -9.68
N PRO A 46 10.16 9.69 -9.55
CA PRO A 46 11.28 10.49 -9.03
C PRO A 46 11.45 10.40 -7.51
N ALA A 47 10.40 10.01 -6.77
CA ALA A 47 10.44 9.85 -5.33
C ALA A 47 10.71 8.41 -4.92
N THR A 48 11.39 8.24 -3.79
CA THR A 48 11.49 6.93 -3.13
C THR A 48 10.09 6.46 -2.72
N PRO A 49 9.65 5.26 -3.12
CA PRO A 49 8.38 4.67 -2.69
C PRO A 49 8.33 4.45 -1.16
N VAL A 50 7.13 4.48 -0.59
CA VAL A 50 6.92 4.21 0.84
C VAL A 50 5.84 3.12 1.01
N TRP A 51 6.09 2.14 1.89
CA TRP A 51 5.15 1.07 2.21
C TRP A 51 4.43 1.30 3.52
N TRP A 52 3.10 1.21 3.49
CA TRP A 52 2.22 1.45 4.63
C TRP A 52 1.34 0.21 4.85
N SER A 53 0.67 0.13 6.00
CA SER A 53 -0.27 -0.96 6.31
C SER A 53 0.33 -2.35 6.03
N ASP A 54 1.56 -2.57 6.51
CA ASP A 54 2.31 -3.82 6.33
C ASP A 54 2.44 -4.28 4.86
N GLY A 55 2.50 -3.33 3.93
CA GLY A 55 2.60 -3.56 2.50
C GLY A 55 1.25 -3.69 1.78
N GLY A 56 0.15 -3.42 2.49
CA GLY A 56 -1.18 -3.25 1.90
C GLY A 56 -1.30 -1.98 1.05
N ILE A 57 -0.44 -0.97 1.28
CA ILE A 57 -0.39 0.26 0.48
C ILE A 57 1.05 0.54 0.05
N LEU A 58 1.21 0.89 -1.23
CA LEU A 58 2.43 1.42 -1.82
C LEU A 58 2.19 2.88 -2.25
N ALA A 59 2.76 3.82 -1.51
CA ALA A 59 2.67 5.25 -1.76
C ALA A 59 3.83 5.72 -2.65
N ILE A 60 3.51 6.46 -3.71
CA ILE A 60 4.45 6.90 -4.74
C ILE A 60 4.32 8.41 -4.94
N GLY A 61 5.43 9.14 -4.81
CA GLY A 61 5.48 10.57 -5.13
C GLY A 61 5.70 10.80 -6.63
N MET A 62 4.80 11.54 -7.28
CA MET A 62 4.92 11.94 -8.68
C MET A 62 4.58 13.43 -8.83
N LEU A 63 5.12 14.07 -9.88
CA LEU A 63 4.73 15.44 -10.25
C LEU A 63 3.25 15.49 -10.65
N PRO A 64 2.47 16.51 -10.28
CA PRO A 64 1.10 16.64 -10.77
C PRO A 64 1.08 16.82 -12.30
N ARG A 65 -0.06 16.53 -12.93
CA ARG A 65 -0.27 16.85 -14.35
C ARG A 65 -0.81 18.27 -14.52
N GLU A 66 -0.54 18.87 -15.67
CA GLU A 66 -1.15 20.13 -16.05
C GLU A 66 -2.69 20.00 -16.02
N GLY A 67 -3.36 20.98 -15.40
CA GLY A 67 -4.82 20.96 -15.25
C GLY A 67 -5.38 20.06 -14.15
N GLY A 68 -4.53 19.41 -13.33
CA GLY A 68 -4.98 18.62 -12.17
C GLY A 68 -5.55 17.24 -12.54
N GLU A 69 -5.23 16.72 -13.73
CA GLU A 69 -5.63 15.38 -14.13
C GLU A 69 -5.07 14.32 -13.16
N LYS A 70 -5.93 13.38 -12.74
CA LYS A 70 -5.54 12.30 -11.83
C LYS A 70 -4.63 11.28 -12.51
N ARG A 71 -3.61 10.80 -11.80
CA ARG A 71 -2.61 9.80 -12.21
C ARG A 71 -3.05 8.35 -11.96
N ASN A 72 -4.34 8.05 -12.10
CA ASN A 72 -4.87 6.70 -11.90
C ASN A 72 -4.28 5.70 -12.90
N ASP A 73 -3.92 6.15 -14.10
CA ASP A 73 -3.21 5.37 -15.11
C ASP A 73 -1.79 4.98 -14.65
N SER A 74 -1.05 5.91 -14.07
CA SER A 74 0.29 5.66 -13.50
C SER A 74 0.19 4.65 -12.36
N ALA A 75 -0.83 4.75 -11.51
CA ALA A 75 -1.10 3.77 -10.47
C ALA A 75 -1.40 2.37 -11.04
N LYS A 76 -2.17 2.28 -12.12
CA LYS A 76 -2.45 1.02 -12.84
C LYS A 76 -1.21 0.42 -13.50
N GLU A 77 -0.30 1.25 -14.02
CA GLU A 77 0.97 0.77 -14.56
C GLU A 77 1.83 0.14 -13.47
N ILE A 78 1.87 0.73 -12.27
CA ILE A 78 2.61 0.20 -11.13
C ILE A 78 2.00 -1.13 -10.65
N CYS A 79 0.68 -1.33 -10.79
CA CYS A 79 0.08 -2.65 -10.55
C CYS A 79 0.77 -3.76 -11.38
N GLN A 80 1.20 -3.47 -12.61
CA GLN A 80 1.91 -4.46 -13.44
C GLN A 80 3.27 -4.84 -12.86
N ILE A 81 3.99 -3.86 -12.28
CA ILE A 81 5.27 -4.10 -11.59
C ILE A 81 5.04 -4.97 -10.35
N LEU A 82 4.04 -4.64 -9.53
CA LEU A 82 3.67 -5.45 -8.36
C LEU A 82 3.36 -6.90 -8.77
N TRP A 83 2.55 -7.06 -9.80
CA TRP A 83 2.12 -8.35 -10.31
C TRP A 83 3.25 -9.19 -10.92
N LYS A 84 4.21 -8.57 -11.58
CA LYS A 84 5.44 -9.22 -12.07
C LYS A 84 6.22 -9.88 -10.93
N HIS A 85 6.18 -9.29 -9.73
CA HIS A 85 6.86 -9.80 -8.53
C HIS A 85 5.97 -10.63 -7.61
N ASN A 86 4.76 -11.01 -8.05
CA ASN A 86 3.76 -11.73 -7.26
C ASN A 86 3.32 -10.97 -5.99
N VAL A 87 3.26 -9.65 -6.05
CA VAL A 87 2.66 -8.80 -5.01
C VAL A 87 1.21 -8.54 -5.39
N ASN A 88 0.27 -9.16 -4.67
CA ASN A 88 -1.14 -9.23 -5.07
C ASN A 88 -2.13 -8.70 -4.02
N LYS A 89 -1.64 -8.06 -2.95
CA LYS A 89 -2.47 -7.57 -1.83
C LYS A 89 -2.36 -6.06 -1.60
N THR A 90 -1.76 -5.35 -2.55
CA THR A 90 -1.35 -3.96 -2.37
C THR A 90 -2.25 -3.03 -3.19
N VAL A 91 -2.62 -1.89 -2.61
CA VAL A 91 -3.19 -0.73 -3.29
C VAL A 91 -2.05 0.26 -3.60
N VAL A 92 -2.06 0.84 -4.78
CA VAL A 92 -1.11 1.89 -5.15
C VAL A 92 -1.77 3.24 -4.98
N GLU A 93 -1.08 4.14 -4.28
CA GLU A 93 -1.48 5.53 -4.08
C GLU A 93 -0.40 6.46 -4.63
N VAL A 94 -0.81 7.45 -5.40
CA VAL A 94 0.07 8.42 -6.04
C VAL A 94 -0.18 9.79 -5.44
N TYR A 95 0.87 10.39 -4.92
CA TYR A 95 0.84 11.67 -4.23
C TYR A 95 1.60 12.76 -4.97
N ASP A 96 1.14 13.99 -4.84
CA ASP A 96 1.83 15.17 -5.37
C ASP A 96 3.13 15.44 -4.62
N ILE A 97 4.26 15.19 -5.29
CA ILE A 97 5.59 15.43 -4.72
C ILE A 97 5.89 16.91 -4.45
N LEU A 98 5.34 17.83 -5.25
CA LEU A 98 5.54 19.27 -5.06
C LEU A 98 4.78 19.78 -3.84
N GLN A 99 3.63 19.19 -3.54
CA GLN A 99 2.83 19.54 -2.37
C GLN A 99 3.47 18.98 -1.08
N ILE A 100 3.95 17.74 -1.11
CA ILE A 100 4.66 17.10 0.03
C ILE A 100 5.90 17.91 0.46
N GLN A 101 6.57 18.59 -0.47
CA GLN A 101 7.71 19.44 -0.15
C GLN A 101 7.35 20.78 0.54
N LYS A 102 6.09 21.21 0.44
CA LYS A 102 5.61 22.52 0.90
C LYS A 102 4.74 22.44 2.14
N SER A 103 4.09 21.31 2.37
CA SER A 103 3.13 21.08 3.45
C SER A 103 3.21 19.64 3.95
N ASP A 104 2.88 19.43 5.22
CA ASP A 104 2.72 18.10 5.80
C ASP A 104 1.46 17.38 5.27
N GLU A 105 0.56 18.10 4.58
CA GLU A 105 -0.60 17.50 3.94
C GLU A 105 -0.27 16.91 2.57
N TRP A 106 -0.36 15.60 2.47
CA TRP A 106 -0.11 14.85 1.24
C TRP A 106 -1.36 14.88 0.36
N GLU A 107 -1.24 15.40 -0.86
CA GLU A 107 -2.35 15.41 -1.81
C GLU A 107 -2.37 14.13 -2.65
N LEU A 108 -3.44 13.35 -2.52
CA LEU A 108 -3.66 12.15 -3.34
C LEU A 108 -4.09 12.55 -4.76
N ILE A 109 -3.21 12.33 -5.73
CA ILE A 109 -3.41 12.64 -7.15
C ILE A 109 -3.67 11.41 -8.01
N GLY A 110 -3.63 10.20 -7.47
CA GLY A 110 -4.07 9.00 -8.18
C GLY A 110 -4.10 7.77 -7.29
N ALA A 111 -4.89 6.76 -7.67
CA ALA A 111 -4.90 5.48 -6.97
C ALA A 111 -5.32 4.33 -7.90
N ALA A 112 -4.88 3.12 -7.56
CA ALA A 112 -5.33 1.89 -8.20
C ALA A 112 -5.35 0.74 -7.20
N ASP A 113 -6.43 -0.05 -7.22
CA ASP A 113 -6.51 -1.30 -6.50
C ASP A 113 -5.79 -2.40 -7.30
N CYS A 114 -4.60 -2.81 -6.82
CA CYS A 114 -3.82 -3.87 -7.46
C CYS A 114 -4.04 -5.23 -6.78
N ARG A 115 -5.05 -5.36 -5.91
CA ARG A 115 -5.36 -6.63 -5.25
C ARG A 115 -5.91 -7.61 -6.27
N ARG A 116 -5.35 -8.82 -6.27
CA ARG A 116 -5.85 -9.93 -7.08
C ARG A 116 -5.65 -11.25 -6.34
N LYS A 117 -6.42 -12.26 -6.71
CA LYS A 117 -6.20 -13.61 -6.19
C LYS A 117 -4.78 -14.03 -6.57
N ALA A 118 -4.00 -14.51 -5.60
CA ALA A 118 -2.68 -15.05 -5.90
C ALA A 118 -2.83 -16.20 -6.93
N PRO A 119 -1.94 -16.27 -7.93
CA PRO A 119 -1.96 -17.35 -8.91
C PRO A 119 -1.69 -18.71 -8.26
#